data_AF-A0A7C2RFR2-F1
#
_entry.id   AF-A0A7C2RFR2-F1
#
_cell.length_a   1.000
_cell.length_b   1.000
_cell.length_c   1.000
_cell.angle_alpha   90.00
_cell.angle_beta   90.00
_cell.angle_gamma   90.00
#
_symmetry.space_group_name_H-M   'P 1'
#
loop_
_entity.id
_entity.type
_entity.pdbx_description
1 polymer ?
#
loop_
_entity_poly.entity_id
_entity_poly.type
_entity_poly.pdbx_seq_one_letter_code
_entity_poly.pdbx_strand_id
1 'polypeptide(L)'
;MRRQKARKRPMPLVEAIVGLPFYTREEFRKQVQYAEDSLGCESYEQWVRAHHELKRRLEALGVVVVEVPINVEEMQQYFLQYGLRNDAANRSQYVARKLFERRDLMSLVRR
;
A
#
# COMPACT_ATOMS: atom_id res chain seq x y z
N MET A 1 -32.15 17.04 36.85
CA MET A 1 -31.04 16.07 36.72
C MET A 1 -30.25 16.38 35.44
N ARG A 2 -28.98 16.77 35.56
CA ARG A 2 -28.11 17.10 34.40
C ARG A 2 -27.50 15.81 33.83
N ARG A 3 -27.86 15.44 32.59
CA ARG A 3 -27.16 14.39 31.82
C ARG A 3 -25.79 14.93 31.41
N GLN A 4 -24.73 14.47 32.08
CA GLN A 4 -23.36 14.70 31.61
C GLN A 4 -23.16 13.90 30.32
N LYS A 5 -23.06 14.59 29.19
CA LYS A 5 -22.54 14.00 27.94
C LYS A 5 -21.09 13.64 28.19
N ALA A 6 -20.77 12.35 28.23
CA ALA A 6 -19.41 11.86 28.28
C ALA A 6 -18.64 12.45 27.10
N ARG A 7 -17.71 13.37 27.36
CA ARG A 7 -16.75 13.85 26.38
C ARG A 7 -15.87 12.65 26.03
N LYS A 8 -16.01 12.10 24.81
CA LYS A 8 -15.06 11.13 24.26
C LYS A 8 -13.67 11.76 24.38
N ARG A 9 -12.79 11.14 25.16
CA ARG A 9 -11.37 11.54 25.20
C ARG A 9 -10.84 11.41 23.76
N PRO A 10 -10.13 12.42 23.21
CA PRO A 10 -9.44 12.22 21.95
C PRO A 10 -8.44 11.09 22.20
N MET A 11 -8.68 9.94 21.56
CA MET A 11 -7.67 8.89 21.51
C MET A 11 -6.44 9.51 20.84
N PRO A 12 -5.21 9.20 21.31
CA PRO A 12 -4.03 9.61 20.56
C PRO A 12 -4.20 9.11 19.14
N LEU A 13 -4.05 10.01 18.16
CA LEU A 13 -4.00 9.69 16.75
C LEU A 13 -2.91 8.63 16.59
N VAL A 14 -3.30 7.35 16.54
CA VAL A 14 -2.40 6.33 16.03
C VAL A 14 -2.19 6.75 14.59
N GLU A 15 -1.01 7.30 14.29
CA GLU A 15 -0.57 7.54 12.93
C GLU A 15 -0.66 6.20 12.19
N ALA A 16 -1.74 6.00 11.44
CA ALA A 16 -1.90 4.81 10.64
C ALA A 16 -0.83 4.88 9.54
N ILE A 17 0.04 3.87 9.47
CA ILE A 17 1.02 3.75 8.40
C ILE A 17 0.45 2.81 7.35
N VAL A 18 0.41 3.25 6.09
CA VAL A 18 -0.08 2.45 4.97
C VAL A 18 1.01 2.35 3.91
N GLY A 19 1.22 1.14 3.41
CA GLY A 19 2.07 0.89 2.24
C GLY A 19 1.24 1.09 0.98
N LEU A 20 1.72 1.95 0.07
CA LEU A 20 1.10 2.18 -1.23
C LEU A 20 2.04 1.63 -2.32
N PRO A 21 1.61 0.67 -3.17
CA PRO A 21 2.48 0.08 -4.17
C PRO A 21 2.88 1.12 -5.21
N PHE A 22 4.18 1.23 -5.47
CA PHE A 22 4.73 2.09 -6.50
C PHE A 22 5.35 1.26 -7.62
N TYR A 23 4.83 1.41 -8.83
CA TYR A 23 5.36 0.81 -10.04
C TYR A 23 6.09 1.86 -10.88
N THR A 24 7.26 1.50 -11.41
CA THR A 24 7.80 2.22 -12.57
C THR A 24 6.95 1.95 -13.80
N ARG A 25 7.17 2.68 -14.90
CA ARG A 25 6.47 2.41 -16.16
C ARG A 25 6.70 0.98 -16.66
N GLU A 26 7.90 0.45 -16.48
CA GLU A 26 8.23 -0.93 -16.85
C GLU A 26 7.50 -1.93 -15.97
N GLU A 27 7.57 -1.76 -14.65
CA GLU A 27 6.89 -2.63 -13.69
C GLU A 27 5.37 -2.57 -13.85
N PHE A 28 4.81 -1.41 -14.17
CA PHE A 28 3.38 -1.29 -14.48
C PHE A 28 2.98 -2.13 -15.70
N ARG A 29 3.81 -2.15 -16.76
CA ARG A 29 3.54 -2.99 -17.93
C ARG A 29 3.53 -4.47 -17.57
N LYS A 30 4.48 -4.91 -16.74
CA LYS A 30 4.50 -6.28 -16.22
C LYS A 30 3.25 -6.56 -15.36
N GLN A 31 2.86 -5.62 -14.51
CA GLN A 31 1.68 -5.76 -13.66
C GLN A 31 0.40 -5.95 -14.48
N VAL A 32 0.25 -5.21 -15.58
CA VAL A 32 -0.88 -5.38 -16.51
C VAL A 32 -0.90 -6.78 -17.14
N GLN A 33 0.26 -7.40 -17.38
CA GLN A 33 0.35 -8.74 -17.96
C GLN A 33 0.03 -9.86 -16.95
N TYR A 34 0.46 -9.69 -15.69
CA TYR A 34 0.31 -10.73 -14.67
C TYR A 34 -0.96 -10.59 -13.82
N ALA A 35 -1.59 -9.41 -13.78
CA ALA A 35 -2.79 -9.21 -12.97
C ALA A 35 -3.93 -10.12 -13.45
N GLU A 36 -4.54 -10.82 -12.50
CA GLU A 36 -5.71 -11.66 -12.75
C GLU A 36 -7.03 -10.90 -12.54
N ASP A 37 -6.95 -9.63 -12.15
CA ASP A 37 -8.05 -8.71 -11.95
C ASP A 37 -7.79 -7.38 -12.67
N SER A 38 -8.86 -6.61 -12.88
CA SER A 38 -8.72 -5.29 -13.50
C SER A 38 -8.04 -4.31 -12.56
N LEU A 39 -7.00 -3.62 -13.07
CA LEU A 39 -6.32 -2.55 -12.35
C LEU A 39 -7.12 -1.23 -12.33
N GLY A 40 -8.25 -1.16 -13.04
CA GLY A 40 -9.09 0.05 -13.09
C GLY A 40 -8.42 1.25 -13.77
N CYS A 41 -7.37 1.03 -14.57
CA CYS A 41 -6.65 2.05 -15.30
C CYS A 41 -6.24 1.54 -16.69
N GLU A 42 -6.35 2.41 -17.68
CA GLU A 42 -6.09 2.09 -19.10
C GLU A 42 -4.65 2.42 -19.51
N SER A 43 -3.94 3.22 -18.71
CA SER A 43 -2.59 3.70 -19.01
C SER A 43 -1.78 3.92 -17.74
N TYR A 44 -0.45 3.93 -17.89
CA TYR A 44 0.47 4.27 -16.80
C TYR A 44 0.21 5.69 -16.28
N GLU A 45 -0.07 6.64 -17.17
CA GLU A 45 -0.36 8.03 -16.81
C GLU A 45 -1.62 8.15 -15.96
N GLN A 46 -2.67 7.39 -16.30
CA GLN A 46 -3.89 7.33 -15.48
C GLN A 46 -3.59 6.70 -14.11
N TRP A 47 -2.83 5.61 -14.09
CA TRP A 47 -2.42 4.95 -12.86
C TRP A 47 -1.63 5.90 -11.94
N VAL A 48 -0.61 6.61 -12.46
CA VAL A 48 0.19 7.59 -11.70
C VAL A 48 -0.68 8.70 -11.12
N ARG A 49 -1.63 9.24 -11.91
CA ARG A 49 -2.56 10.27 -11.43
C ARG A 49 -3.41 9.76 -10.27
N ALA A 50 -4.02 8.58 -10.42
CA ALA A 50 -4.83 7.96 -9.39
C ALA A 50 -4.00 7.63 -8.13
N HIS A 51 -2.77 7.15 -8.31
CA HIS A 51 -1.84 6.86 -7.23
C HIS A 51 -1.49 8.13 -6.41
N HIS A 52 -1.09 9.21 -7.09
CA HIS A 52 -0.80 10.48 -6.42
C HIS A 52 -2.03 11.12 -5.77
N GLU A 53 -3.21 10.97 -6.35
CA GLU A 53 -4.46 11.42 -5.75
C GLU A 53 -4.78 10.64 -4.48
N LEU A 54 -4.69 9.31 -4.51
CA LEU A 54 -4.92 8.46 -3.34
C LEU A 54 -3.93 8.77 -2.21
N LYS A 55 -2.64 8.90 -2.53
CA LYS A 55 -1.60 9.31 -1.58
C LYS A 55 -1.98 10.61 -0.87
N ARG A 56 -2.27 11.67 -1.64
CA ARG A 56 -2.67 12.98 -1.09
C ARG A 56 -3.93 12.90 -0.23
N ARG A 57 -4.94 12.12 -0.65
CA ARG A 57 -6.18 11.94 0.12
C ARG A 57 -5.91 11.25 1.46
N LEU A 58 -5.06 10.22 1.48
CA LEU A 58 -4.70 9.52 2.72
C LEU A 58 -3.87 10.40 3.64
N GLU A 59 -2.87 11.12 3.11
CA GLU A 59 -2.05 12.06 3.88
C GLU A 59 -2.90 13.19 4.49
N ALA A 60 -3.90 13.70 3.75
CA ALA A 60 -4.85 14.69 4.27
C ALA A 60 -5.72 14.17 5.42
N LEU A 61 -5.87 12.85 5.56
CA LEU A 61 -6.55 12.20 6.68
C LEU A 61 -5.61 11.92 7.87
N GLY A 62 -4.35 12.34 7.79
CA GLY A 62 -3.33 12.07 8.82
C GLY A 62 -2.72 10.68 8.76
N VAL A 63 -2.86 9.98 7.63
CA VAL A 63 -2.23 8.67 7.39
C VAL A 63 -0.81 8.90 6.87
N VAL A 64 0.17 8.20 7.45
CA VAL A 64 1.54 8.19 6.92
C VAL A 64 1.59 7.19 5.77
N VAL A 65 1.74 7.69 4.55
CA VAL A 65 1.82 6.86 3.35
C VAL A 65 3.27 6.59 3.00
N VAL A 66 3.64 5.31 2.91
CA VAL A 66 4.95 4.87 2.44
C VAL A 66 4.79 4.26 1.07
N GLU A 67 5.41 4.87 0.06
CA GLU A 67 5.49 4.28 -1.26
C GLU A 67 6.42 3.06 -1.21
N VAL A 68 5.89 1.91 -1.64
CA VAL A 68 6.59 0.63 -1.65
C VAL A 68 6.88 0.28 -3.12
N PRO A 69 8.11 0.49 -3.59
CA PRO A 69 8.58 0.00 -4.88
C PRO A 69 8.33 -1.49 -5.02
N ILE A 70 7.66 -1.88 -6.11
CA ILE A 70 7.35 -3.27 -6.41
C ILE A 70 8.13 -3.72 -7.63
N ASN A 71 8.85 -4.84 -7.47
CA ASN A 71 9.29 -5.68 -8.58
C ASN A 71 8.20 -6.73 -8.81
N VAL A 72 7.56 -6.67 -9.98
CA VAL A 72 6.39 -7.49 -10.31
C VAL A 72 6.78 -8.94 -10.55
N GLU A 73 7.95 -9.20 -11.13
CA GLU A 73 8.42 -10.57 -11.33
C GLU A 73 8.69 -11.25 -9.98
N GLU A 74 9.36 -10.55 -9.05
CA GLU A 74 9.57 -11.05 -7.68
C GLU A 74 8.24 -11.32 -6.97
N MET A 75 7.29 -10.38 -7.08
CA MET A 75 5.96 -10.55 -6.51
C MET A 75 5.19 -11.72 -7.15
N GLN A 76 5.29 -11.90 -8.46
CA GLN A 76 4.66 -13.01 -9.16
C GLN A 76 5.27 -14.35 -8.76
N GLN A 77 6.60 -14.44 -8.66
CA GLN A 77 7.27 -15.65 -8.18
C GLN A 77 6.87 -15.98 -6.74
N TYR A 78 6.75 -14.95 -5.89
CA TYR A 78 6.21 -15.11 -4.55
C TYR A 78 4.79 -15.68 -4.58
N PHE A 79 3.88 -15.15 -5.41
CA PHE A 79 2.54 -15.70 -5.49
C PHE A 79 2.52 -17.15 -5.99
N LEU A 80 3.31 -17.48 -7.01
CA LEU A 80 3.42 -18.86 -7.50
C LEU A 80 3.94 -19.82 -6.43
N GLN A 81 4.97 -19.44 -5.68
CA GLN A 81 5.54 -20.27 -4.63
C GLN A 81 4.54 -20.60 -3.52
N TYR A 82 3.62 -19.68 -3.22
CA TYR A 82 2.61 -19.85 -2.16
C TYR A 82 1.22 -20.25 -2.69
N GLY A 83 1.09 -20.53 -4.00
CA GLY A 83 -0.19 -20.89 -4.62
C GLY A 83 -1.24 -19.77 -4.55
N LEU A 84 -0.79 -18.50 -4.55
CA LEU A 84 -1.64 -17.31 -4.51
C LEU A 84 -1.91 -16.78 -5.92
N ARG A 85 -3.05 -16.11 -6.07
CA ARG A 85 -3.42 -15.41 -7.30
C ARG A 85 -2.89 -13.99 -7.29
N ASN A 86 -2.56 -13.45 -8.47
CA ASN A 86 -2.19 -12.04 -8.58
C ASN A 86 -3.44 -11.15 -8.66
N ASP A 87 -4.19 -11.10 -7.55
CA ASP A 87 -5.37 -10.25 -7.36
C ASP A 87 -5.07 -9.07 -6.41
N ALA A 88 -5.99 -8.11 -6.33
CA ALA A 88 -5.84 -6.94 -5.48
C ALA A 88 -5.58 -7.28 -4.00
N ALA A 89 -6.24 -8.33 -3.47
CA ALA A 89 -6.13 -8.68 -2.05
C ALA A 89 -4.72 -9.19 -1.73
N ASN A 90 -4.19 -10.12 -2.53
CA ASN A 90 -2.86 -10.66 -2.35
C ASN A 90 -1.76 -9.62 -2.61
N ARG A 91 -1.96 -8.71 -3.57
CA ARG A 91 -1.06 -7.56 -3.77
C ARG A 91 -1.01 -6.66 -2.55
N SER A 92 -2.16 -6.33 -1.94
CA SER A 92 -2.17 -5.53 -0.71
C SER A 92 -1.44 -6.21 0.44
N GLN A 93 -1.59 -7.54 0.58
CA GLN A 93 -0.85 -8.31 1.59
C GLN A 93 0.66 -8.32 1.33
N TYR A 94 1.07 -8.48 0.08
CA TYR A 94 2.48 -8.43 -0.32
C TYR A 94 3.11 -7.06 -0.04
N VAL A 95 2.41 -5.98 -0.37
CA VAL A 95 2.84 -4.60 -0.06
C VAL A 95 2.99 -4.39 1.44
N ALA A 96 2.02 -4.85 2.24
CA ALA A 96 2.10 -4.76 3.70
C ALA A 96 3.33 -5.51 4.23
N ARG A 97 3.59 -6.73 3.74
CA ARG A 97 4.79 -7.50 4.07
C ARG A 97 6.08 -6.73 3.75
N LYS A 98 6.23 -6.21 2.53
CA LYS A 98 7.40 -5.42 2.11
C LYS A 98 7.58 -4.16 2.96
N LEU A 99 6.50 -3.54 3.40
CA LEU A 99 6.54 -2.40 4.31
C LEU A 99 7.11 -2.80 5.69
N PHE A 100 6.66 -3.91 6.26
CA PHE A 100 7.17 -4.41 7.54
C PHE A 100 8.66 -4.78 7.45
N GLU A 101 9.07 -5.51 6.40
CA GLU A 101 10.47 -5.87 6.17
C GLU A 101 11.38 -4.63 6.12
N ARG A 102 10.93 -3.54 5.49
CA ARG A 102 11.65 -2.26 5.45
C ARG A 102 11.74 -1.58 6.81
N ARG A 103 10.65 -1.61 7.60
CA ARG A 103 10.63 -1.01 8.94
C ARG A 103 11.65 -1.71 9.85
N ASP A 104 11.73 -3.03 9.77
CA ASP A 104 12.67 -3.81 10.56
C ASP A 104 14.13 -3.47 10.18
N LEU A 105 14.43 -3.34 8.89
CA LEU A 105 15.72 -2.85 8.40
C LEU A 105 16.07 -1.44 8.94
N MET A 106 15.12 -0.51 8.94
CA MET A 106 15.34 0.83 9.50
C MET A 106 15.51 0.83 11.03
N SER A 107 14.97 -0.17 11.72
CA SER A 107 15.17 -0.33 13.18
C SER A 107 16.53 -0.92 13.54
N LEU A 108 17.10 -1.75 12.65
CA LEU A 108 18.41 -2.40 12.83
C LEU A 108 19.58 -1.44 12.55
N VAL A 109 19.43 -0.53 11.59
CA VAL A 109 20.47 0.48 11.24
C VAL A 109 20.61 1.58 12.31
N ARG A 110 19.64 1.70 13.22
CA ARG A 110 19.65 2.70 14.31
C ARG A 110 20.19 2.16 15.65
N ARG A 111 20.80 0.98 15.67
CA ARG A 111 21.45 0.40 16.86
C ARG A 111 22.96 0.55 16.81
#